data_AF-A0A2V9VJ11-F1
#
_entry.id   AF-A0A2V9VJ11-F1
#
_cell.length_a   1.000
_cell.length_b   1.000
_cell.length_c   1.000
_cell.angle_alpha   90.00
_cell.angle_beta   90.00
_cell.angle_gamma   90.00
#
_symmetry.space_group_name_H-M   'P 1'
#
loop_
_entity.id
_entity.type
_entity.pdbx_description
1 polymer ?
#
loop_
_entity_poly.entity_id
_entity_poly.type
_entity_poly.pdbx_seq_one_letter_code
_entity_poly.pdbx_strand_id
1 'polypeptide(L)'
;MILIHEFGHYAAAKLFKVRVEVFSIGFGKRLLGFRKDETDYRISAIPLGGYVKMSGENPMDQLTGDPGEFLSHPRWQRFVIAIAGPAMNILLAIGLLASIYMIHFEYAAVLDEPAVVGWVLQDSPATKAGIEQGDRIVRIDGIQNPTWEQVDRKEALSPNQPLDVVIQRDGRTFEKKVVPERS
;
A
#
# COMPACT_ATOMS: atom_id res chain seq x y z
N MET A 1 -6.44 -5.93 11.46
CA MET A 1 -5.51 -5.42 12.50
C MET A 1 -5.59 -6.27 13.76
N ILE A 2 -6.69 -6.26 14.52
CA ILE A 2 -6.71 -6.88 15.87
C ILE A 2 -6.36 -8.39 15.87
N LEU A 3 -6.89 -9.20 14.96
CA LEU A 3 -6.53 -10.63 14.91
C LEU A 3 -5.03 -10.87 14.61
N ILE A 4 -4.46 -10.06 13.71
CA ILE A 4 -3.04 -10.13 13.36
C ILE A 4 -2.15 -9.60 14.49
N HIS A 5 -2.65 -8.60 15.23
CA HIS A 5 -2.03 -8.08 16.45
C HIS A 5 -1.94 -9.16 17.54
N GLU A 6 -3.07 -9.79 17.87
CA GLU A 6 -3.10 -10.89 18.84
C GLU A 6 -2.24 -12.07 18.37
N PHE A 7 -2.25 -12.37 17.07
CA PHE A 7 -1.37 -13.38 16.50
C PHE A 7 0.11 -13.05 16.68
N GLY A 8 0.51 -11.78 16.62
CA GLY A 8 1.88 -11.35 16.88
C GLY A 8 2.34 -11.68 18.29
N HIS A 9 1.54 -11.33 19.30
CA HIS A 9 1.80 -11.70 20.69
C HIS A 9 1.87 -13.21 20.88
N TYR A 10 0.90 -13.94 20.32
CA TYR A 10 0.85 -15.39 20.36
C TYR A 10 2.09 -16.05 19.73
N ALA A 11 2.47 -15.63 18.52
CA ALA A 11 3.61 -16.19 17.80
C ALA A 11 4.92 -15.95 18.55
N ALA A 12 5.13 -14.73 19.06
CA ALA A 12 6.31 -14.41 19.87
C ALA A 12 6.34 -15.20 21.18
N ALA A 13 5.19 -15.35 21.86
CA ALA A 13 5.09 -16.14 23.09
C ALA A 13 5.46 -17.61 22.84
N LYS A 14 4.91 -18.23 21.79
CA LYS A 14 5.22 -19.62 21.43
C LYS A 14 6.68 -19.78 20.99
N LEU A 15 7.27 -18.79 20.31
CA LEU A 15 8.69 -18.80 19.92
C LEU A 15 9.61 -18.85 21.15
N PHE A 16 9.29 -18.09 22.20
CA PHE A 16 10.05 -18.12 23.45
C PHE A 16 9.63 -19.24 24.40
N LYS A 17 8.71 -20.12 24.01
CA LYS A 17 8.16 -21.21 24.84
C LYS A 17 7.36 -20.73 26.06
N VAL A 18 6.81 -19.53 25.99
CA VAL A 18 5.82 -19.06 26.97
C VAL A 18 4.51 -19.82 26.75
N ARG A 19 3.93 -20.34 27.83
CA ARG A 19 2.63 -21.02 27.78
C ARG A 19 1.53 -20.00 27.53
N VAL A 20 0.82 -20.23 26.43
CA VAL A 20 -0.41 -19.50 26.10
C VAL A 20 -1.59 -20.37 26.49
N GLU A 21 -2.40 -19.88 27.42
CA GLU A 21 -3.59 -20.58 27.94
C GLU A 21 -4.79 -20.37 27.02
N VAL A 22 -4.94 -19.16 26.47
CA VAL A 22 -6.09 -18.78 25.66
C VAL A 22 -5.64 -17.96 24.46
N PHE A 23 -6.14 -18.32 23.29
CA PHE A 23 -6.13 -17.47 22.10
C PHE A 23 -7.58 -17.25 21.69
N SER A 24 -8.12 -16.05 21.93
CA SER A 24 -9.52 -15.72 21.66
C SER A 24 -9.64 -14.74 20.51
N ILE A 25 -10.49 -15.08 19.54
CA ILE A 25 -11.02 -14.14 18.55
C ILE A 25 -12.36 -13.66 19.10
N GLY A 26 -12.44 -12.39 19.45
CA GLY A 26 -13.58 -11.77 20.09
C GLY A 26 -13.59 -11.86 21.61
N PHE A 27 -14.61 -11.24 22.21
CA PHE A 27 -14.84 -11.18 23.64
C PHE A 27 -16.18 -11.82 24.06
N GLY A 28 -16.33 -12.06 25.36
CA GLY A 28 -17.57 -12.53 25.97
C GLY A 28 -17.75 -14.06 25.89
N LYS A 29 -19.00 -14.50 25.69
CA LYS A 29 -19.35 -15.92 25.72
C LYS A 29 -18.67 -16.66 24.55
N ARG A 30 -17.99 -17.77 24.86
CA ARG A 30 -17.44 -18.70 23.86
C ARG A 30 -18.57 -19.25 23.00
N LEU A 31 -18.44 -19.12 21.68
CA LEU A 31 -19.33 -19.73 20.71
C LEU A 31 -18.77 -21.05 20.21
N LEU A 32 -17.54 -21.02 19.69
CA LEU A 32 -16.87 -22.16 19.06
C LEU A 32 -15.40 -22.16 19.49
N GLY A 33 -14.74 -23.31 19.36
CA GLY A 33 -13.31 -23.39 19.66
C GLY A 33 -12.85 -24.81 19.94
N PHE A 34 -11.54 -25.02 19.88
CA PHE A 34 -10.89 -26.28 20.19
C PHE A 34 -9.68 -26.03 21.09
N ARG A 35 -9.33 -27.02 21.90
CA ARG A 35 -8.10 -26.99 22.68
C ARG A 35 -7.03 -27.78 21.93
N LYS A 36 -5.86 -27.18 21.74
CA LYS A 36 -4.69 -27.86 21.21
C LYS A 36 -3.52 -27.60 22.15
N ASP A 37 -2.93 -28.69 22.65
CA ASP A 37 -1.92 -28.67 23.70
C ASP A 37 -2.45 -27.91 24.95
N GLU A 38 -1.72 -26.88 25.36
CA GLU A 38 -2.04 -26.04 26.50
C GLU A 38 -2.92 -24.83 26.12
N THR A 39 -3.12 -24.59 24.82
CA THR A 39 -3.80 -23.40 24.30
C THR A 39 -5.25 -23.72 23.93
N ASP A 40 -6.19 -22.96 24.50
CA ASP A 40 -7.60 -22.98 24.12
C ASP A 40 -7.87 -21.92 23.04
N TYR A 41 -8.11 -22.37 21.82
CA TYR A 41 -8.47 -21.53 20.68
C TYR A 41 -9.98 -21.36 20.67
N ARG A 42 -10.45 -20.13 20.83
CA ARG A 42 -11.88 -19.85 20.93
C ARG A 42 -12.30 -18.69 20.04
N ILE A 43 -13.52 -18.77 19.55
CA ILE A 43 -14.25 -17.69 18.89
C ILE A 43 -15.38 -17.31 19.84
N SER A 44 -15.41 -16.05 20.23
CA SER A 44 -16.35 -15.50 21.21
C SER A 44 -17.40 -14.62 20.54
N ALA A 45 -18.51 -14.40 21.23
CA ALA A 45 -19.71 -13.80 20.64
C ALA A 45 -19.52 -12.37 20.11
N ILE A 46 -18.63 -11.58 20.72
CA ILE A 46 -18.40 -10.18 20.36
C ILE A 46 -17.16 -10.10 19.46
N PRO A 47 -17.28 -9.84 18.15
CA PRO A 47 -16.14 -9.88 17.21
C PRO A 47 -15.27 -8.60 17.23
N LEU A 48 -15.47 -7.70 18.20
CA LEU A 48 -14.79 -6.40 18.30
C LEU A 48 -13.38 -6.49 18.91
N GLY A 49 -12.66 -7.57 18.64
CA GLY A 49 -11.26 -7.72 19.00
C GLY A 49 -10.85 -9.16 19.28
N GLY A 50 -9.96 -9.35 20.25
CA GLY A 50 -9.44 -10.64 20.68
C GLY A 50 -8.49 -10.43 21.84
N TYR A 51 -7.99 -11.53 22.41
CA TYR A 51 -6.95 -11.46 23.41
C TYR A 51 -6.13 -12.76 23.45
N VAL A 52 -4.86 -12.63 23.81
CA VAL A 52 -3.97 -13.73 24.19
C VAL A 52 -3.77 -13.71 25.69
N LYS A 53 -4.09 -14.82 26.37
CA LYS A 53 -3.80 -14.97 27.80
C LYS A 53 -2.55 -15.84 27.97
N MET A 54 -1.49 -15.26 28.51
CA MET A 54 -0.26 -15.98 28.83
C MET A 54 -0.23 -16.38 30.30
N SER A 55 0.36 -17.54 30.59
CA SER A 55 0.45 -18.04 31.95
C SER A 55 1.37 -17.16 32.79
N GLY A 56 0.94 -16.76 33.99
CA GLY A 56 1.72 -15.90 34.88
C GLY A 56 1.87 -14.45 34.39
N GLU A 57 1.09 -14.00 33.41
CA GLU A 57 1.09 -12.60 32.96
C GLU A 57 0.38 -11.67 33.95
N ASN A 58 -0.71 -12.13 34.58
CA ASN A 58 -1.40 -11.32 35.57
C ASN A 58 -0.66 -11.39 36.91
N PRO A 59 -0.44 -10.25 37.59
CA PRO A 59 0.16 -10.23 38.93
C PRO A 59 -0.65 -10.99 40.00
N MET A 60 -1.93 -11.26 39.72
CA MET A 60 -2.85 -12.00 40.59
C MET A 60 -2.84 -13.51 40.32
N ASP A 61 -2.21 -13.98 39.24
CA ASP A 61 -2.05 -15.40 38.98
C ASP A 61 -1.09 -16.00 40.02
N GLN A 62 -1.38 -17.22 40.50
CA GLN A 62 -0.44 -17.93 41.38
C GLN A 62 0.80 -18.30 40.57
N LEU A 63 1.89 -17.56 40.81
CA LEU A 63 3.19 -17.86 40.23
C LEU A 63 3.74 -19.13 40.86
N THR A 64 3.80 -20.19 40.07
CA THR A 64 4.29 -21.51 40.50
C THR A 64 5.79 -21.68 40.26
N GLY A 65 6.44 -20.70 39.60
CA GLY A 65 7.85 -20.80 39.22
C GLY A 65 8.07 -21.71 38.02
N ASP A 66 7.00 -22.02 37.30
CA ASP A 66 7.04 -22.82 36.09
C ASP A 66 7.86 -22.11 35.00
N PRO A 67 8.82 -22.79 34.35
CA PRO A 67 9.58 -22.24 33.23
C PRO A 67 8.73 -21.68 32.09
N GLY A 68 7.50 -22.16 31.92
CA GLY A 68 6.57 -21.68 30.89
C GLY A 68 5.78 -20.42 31.25
N GLU A 69 5.90 -19.91 32.48
CA GLU A 69 5.25 -18.65 32.91
C GLU A 69 5.95 -17.44 32.27
N PHE A 70 5.16 -16.49 31.77
CA PHE A 70 5.64 -15.24 31.17
C PHE A 70 6.64 -14.51 32.08
N LEU A 71 6.39 -14.48 33.38
CA LEU A 71 7.26 -13.85 34.37
C LEU A 71 8.52 -14.67 34.74
N SER A 72 8.68 -15.89 34.21
CA SER A 72 9.90 -16.69 34.35
C SER A 72 10.94 -16.40 33.26
N HIS A 73 10.54 -15.79 32.13
CA HIS A 73 11.44 -15.50 31.01
C HIS A 73 12.28 -14.22 31.20
N PRO A 74 13.46 -14.06 30.57
CA PRO A 74 14.21 -12.80 30.60
C PRO A 74 13.39 -11.58 30.14
N ARG A 75 13.65 -10.40 30.73
CA ARG A 75 12.91 -9.16 30.43
C ARG A 75 12.90 -8.78 28.95
N TRP A 76 13.99 -9.08 28.22
CA TRP A 76 14.07 -8.80 26.79
C TRP A 76 13.10 -9.67 25.96
N GLN A 77 12.85 -10.93 26.35
CA GLN A 77 11.88 -11.80 25.68
C GLN A 77 10.46 -11.28 25.90
N ARG A 78 10.14 -10.90 27.14
CA ARG A 78 8.87 -10.28 27.49
C ARG A 78 8.64 -8.98 26.71
N PHE A 79 9.69 -8.18 26.57
CA PHE A 79 9.64 -6.96 25.76
C PHE A 79 9.36 -7.25 24.30
N VAL A 80 10.04 -8.22 23.69
CA VAL A 80 9.77 -8.65 22.30
C VAL A 80 8.32 -9.11 22.14
N ILE A 81 7.81 -9.91 23.07
CA ILE A 81 6.41 -10.35 23.06
C ILE A 81 5.46 -9.15 23.12
N ALA A 82 5.73 -8.17 23.99
CA ALA A 82 4.89 -6.98 24.15
C ALA A 82 4.85 -6.08 22.91
N ILE A 83 5.92 -6.03 22.10
CA ILE A 83 5.94 -5.24 20.87
C ILE A 83 5.53 -6.03 19.63
N ALA A 84 5.47 -7.37 19.71
CA ALA A 84 5.18 -8.23 18.57
C ALA A 84 3.80 -7.95 17.95
N GLY A 85 2.78 -7.70 18.78
CA GLY A 85 1.43 -7.35 18.28
C GLY A 85 1.42 -6.07 17.45
N PRO A 86 1.88 -4.92 17.98
CA PRO A 86 2.01 -3.68 17.21
C PRO A 86 2.87 -3.84 15.94
N ALA A 87 4.01 -4.54 16.04
CA ALA A 87 4.89 -4.77 14.91
C ALA A 87 4.19 -5.55 13.78
N MET A 88 3.38 -6.56 14.10
CA MET A 88 2.62 -7.32 13.10
C MET A 88 1.60 -6.47 12.35
N ASN A 89 1.00 -5.46 12.99
CA ASN A 89 0.12 -4.52 12.28
C ASN A 89 0.89 -3.66 11.28
N ILE A 90 2.09 -3.20 11.63
CA ILE A 90 2.96 -2.43 10.73
C ILE A 90 3.40 -3.31 9.55
N LEU A 91 3.82 -4.54 9.82
CA LEU A 91 4.18 -5.51 8.78
C LEU A 91 3.01 -5.82 7.85
N LEU A 92 1.80 -5.98 8.41
CA LEU A 92 0.59 -6.15 7.61
C LEU A 92 0.32 -4.91 6.74
N ALA A 93 0.45 -3.70 7.27
CA ALA A 93 0.24 -2.47 6.52
C ALA A 93 1.23 -2.34 5.36
N ILE A 94 2.52 -2.60 5.60
CA ILE A 94 3.56 -2.62 4.57
C ILE A 94 3.24 -3.69 3.52
N GLY A 95 2.90 -4.90 3.95
CA GLY A 95 2.56 -6.01 3.06
C GLY A 95 1.33 -5.71 2.20
N LEU A 96 0.27 -5.13 2.78
CA LEU A 96 -0.93 -4.71 2.05
C LEU A 96 -0.61 -3.61 1.05
N LEU A 97 0.15 -2.58 1.46
CA LEU A 97 0.56 -1.50 0.57
C LEU A 97 1.39 -2.07 -0.58
N ALA A 98 2.45 -2.84 -0.28
CA ALA A 98 3.29 -3.49 -1.29
C ALA A 98 2.46 -4.38 -2.23
N SER A 99 1.51 -5.15 -1.70
CA SER A 99 0.63 -6.00 -2.51
C SER A 99 -0.27 -5.18 -3.42
N ILE A 100 -0.83 -4.06 -2.94
CA ILE A 100 -1.59 -3.12 -3.79
C ILE A 100 -0.69 -2.60 -4.90
N TYR A 101 0.54 -2.16 -4.59
CA TYR A 101 1.48 -1.73 -5.62
C TYR A 101 1.85 -2.86 -6.60
N MET A 102 1.99 -4.10 -6.15
CA MET A 102 2.30 -5.23 -7.04
C MET A 102 1.12 -5.69 -7.91
N ILE A 103 -0.13 -5.52 -7.44
CA ILE A 103 -1.35 -6.00 -8.12
C ILE A 103 -2.01 -4.90 -8.97
N HIS A 104 -1.93 -3.63 -8.56
CA HIS A 104 -2.46 -2.48 -9.32
C HIS A 104 -1.44 -1.85 -10.27
N PHE A 105 -0.15 -2.15 -10.16
CA PHE A 105 0.82 -1.81 -11.18
C PHE A 105 1.05 -3.01 -12.11
N GLU A 106 0.02 -3.37 -12.86
CA GLU A 106 0.25 -3.33 -14.30
C GLU A 106 0.61 -1.87 -14.61
N TYR A 107 1.91 -1.58 -14.48
CA TYR A 107 2.50 -0.31 -14.86
C TYR A 107 1.97 -0.04 -16.26
N ALA A 108 1.14 0.98 -16.36
CA ALA A 108 0.41 1.33 -17.56
C ALA A 108 1.32 1.21 -18.79
N ALA A 109 1.13 0.17 -19.61
CA ALA A 109 1.59 0.19 -20.98
C ALA A 109 0.98 1.39 -21.76
N VAL A 110 -0.03 2.05 -21.16
CA VAL A 110 -0.61 3.32 -21.57
C VAL A 110 0.31 4.53 -21.33
N LEU A 111 1.30 4.44 -20.44
CA LEU A 111 2.28 5.55 -20.26
C LEU A 111 3.34 5.59 -21.36
N ASP A 112 3.52 4.51 -22.14
CA ASP A 112 4.29 4.51 -23.39
C ASP A 112 3.36 4.66 -24.62
N GLU A 113 2.05 4.88 -24.42
CA GLU A 113 1.19 5.17 -25.55
C GLU A 113 1.58 6.53 -26.14
N PRO A 114 1.66 6.63 -27.47
CA PRO A 114 1.99 7.88 -28.13
C PRO A 114 0.99 8.95 -27.71
N ALA A 115 1.44 10.17 -27.43
CA ALA A 115 0.55 11.27 -27.08
C ALA A 115 -0.42 11.59 -28.23
N VAL A 116 -1.63 11.04 -28.19
CA VAL A 116 -2.71 11.30 -29.14
C VAL A 116 -3.70 12.28 -28.51
N VAL A 117 -3.90 13.42 -29.16
CA VAL A 117 -4.74 14.53 -28.74
C VAL A 117 -6.19 14.07 -28.61
N GLY A 118 -6.67 13.94 -27.38
CA GLY A 118 -8.05 13.51 -27.10
C GLY A 118 -9.08 14.61 -27.31
N TRP A 119 -8.73 15.86 -27.03
CA TRP A 119 -9.56 17.05 -27.19
C TRP A 119 -8.68 18.30 -27.09
N VAL A 120 -9.17 19.44 -27.59
CA VAL A 120 -8.45 20.73 -27.54
C VAL A 120 -9.41 21.81 -27.06
N LEU A 121 -8.99 22.62 -26.08
CA LEU A 121 -9.79 23.78 -25.63
C LEU A 121 -9.97 24.79 -26.77
N GLN A 122 -11.17 25.35 -26.89
CA GLN A 122 -11.42 26.54 -27.71
C GLN A 122 -10.51 27.69 -27.26
N ASP A 123 -9.99 28.46 -28.22
CA ASP A 123 -9.08 29.61 -28.02
C ASP A 123 -7.74 29.32 -27.33
N SER A 124 -7.37 28.05 -27.14
CA SER A 124 -6.07 27.66 -26.58
C SER A 124 -4.89 27.88 -27.55
N PRO A 125 -3.64 27.93 -27.05
CA PRO A 125 -2.44 27.94 -27.90
C PRO A 125 -2.37 26.76 -28.88
N ALA A 126 -2.85 25.59 -28.48
CA ALA A 126 -2.94 24.41 -29.34
C ALA A 126 -3.91 24.62 -30.52
N THR A 127 -5.09 25.20 -30.26
CA THR A 127 -6.06 25.57 -31.31
C THR A 127 -5.48 26.63 -32.24
N LYS A 128 -4.81 27.66 -31.71
CA LYS A 128 -4.14 28.71 -32.51
C LYS A 128 -3.03 28.14 -33.40
N ALA A 129 -2.35 27.08 -32.95
CA ALA A 129 -1.36 26.34 -33.74
C ALA A 129 -2.01 25.36 -34.75
N GLY A 130 -3.33 25.17 -34.73
CA GLY A 130 -4.06 24.26 -35.59
C GLY A 130 -3.83 22.79 -35.26
N ILE A 131 -3.64 22.47 -33.97
CA ILE A 131 -3.71 21.11 -33.42
C ILE A 131 -5.18 20.75 -33.24
N GLU A 132 -5.54 19.54 -33.64
CA GLU A 132 -6.92 19.03 -33.62
C GLU A 132 -7.00 17.71 -32.86
N GLN A 133 -8.23 17.35 -32.49
CA GLN A 133 -8.53 16.05 -31.91
C GLN A 133 -8.11 14.92 -32.87
N GLY A 134 -7.45 13.90 -32.35
CA GLY A 134 -6.92 12.76 -33.10
C GLY A 134 -5.49 12.93 -33.60
N ASP A 135 -4.88 14.12 -33.45
CA ASP A 135 -3.48 14.33 -33.80
C ASP A 135 -2.56 13.51 -32.88
N ARG A 136 -1.62 12.78 -33.47
CA ARG A 136 -0.56 12.09 -32.71
C ARG A 136 0.68 12.97 -32.65
N ILE A 137 1.14 13.35 -31.46
CA ILE A 137 2.41 14.04 -31.29
C ILE A 137 3.53 13.03 -31.48
N VAL A 138 4.31 13.19 -32.55
CA VAL A 138 5.46 12.32 -32.88
C VAL A 138 6.78 12.94 -32.47
N ARG A 139 6.82 14.26 -32.24
CA ARG A 139 7.97 14.96 -31.68
C ARG A 139 7.54 16.22 -30.92
N ILE A 140 8.20 16.50 -29.81
CA ILE A 140 8.15 17.80 -29.14
C ILE A 140 9.58 18.22 -28.80
N ASP A 141 10.06 19.29 -29.44
CA ASP A 141 11.47 19.69 -29.50
C ASP A 141 12.38 18.48 -29.81
N GLY A 142 13.24 18.09 -28.87
CA GLY A 142 14.18 16.97 -29.00
C GLY A 142 13.63 15.60 -28.58
N ILE A 143 12.38 15.52 -28.10
CA ILE A 143 11.77 14.26 -27.62
C ILE A 143 10.99 13.62 -28.75
N GLN A 144 11.38 12.41 -29.16
CA GLN A 144 10.69 11.61 -30.19
C GLN A 144 9.65 10.68 -29.55
N ASN A 145 8.50 10.53 -30.21
CA ASN A 145 7.35 9.75 -29.74
C ASN A 145 7.03 10.00 -28.26
N PRO A 146 6.77 11.25 -27.86
CA PRO A 146 6.59 11.59 -26.47
C PRO A 146 5.32 10.97 -25.91
N THR A 147 5.36 10.70 -24.61
CA THR A 147 4.20 10.34 -23.79
C THR A 147 3.49 11.60 -23.31
N TRP A 148 2.23 11.50 -22.88
CA TRP A 148 1.51 12.66 -22.34
C TRP A 148 2.23 13.30 -21.15
N GLU A 149 2.81 12.49 -20.25
CA GLU A 149 3.61 13.00 -19.13
C GLU A 149 4.80 13.85 -19.62
N GLN A 150 5.45 13.43 -20.70
CA GLN A 150 6.57 14.16 -21.28
C GLN A 150 6.12 15.46 -21.96
N VAL A 151 4.96 15.46 -22.62
CA VAL A 151 4.34 16.66 -23.20
C VAL A 151 3.98 17.64 -22.10
N ASP A 152 3.24 17.22 -21.07
CA ASP A 152 2.78 18.05 -19.95
C ASP A 152 3.98 18.64 -19.19
N ARG A 153 4.99 17.82 -18.90
CA ARG A 153 6.22 18.26 -18.25
C ARG A 153 6.97 19.28 -19.10
N LYS A 154 7.04 19.07 -20.42
CA LYS A 154 7.75 19.98 -21.34
C LYS A 154 7.00 21.30 -21.49
N GLU A 155 5.68 21.27 -21.58
CA GLU A 155 4.82 22.44 -21.59
C GLU A 155 5.00 23.28 -20.31
N ALA A 156 4.88 22.64 -19.13
CA ALA A 156 5.02 23.30 -17.84
C ALA A 156 6.38 23.96 -17.62
N LEU A 157 7.45 23.40 -18.22
CA LEU A 157 8.81 23.92 -18.14
C LEU A 157 9.12 25.00 -19.19
N SER A 158 8.23 25.26 -20.14
CA SER A 158 8.45 26.21 -21.24
C SER A 158 7.34 27.26 -21.38
N PRO A 159 6.91 27.94 -20.29
CA PRO A 159 5.89 28.97 -20.38
C PRO A 159 6.37 30.16 -21.22
N ASN A 160 5.52 30.65 -22.12
CA ASN A 160 5.81 31.74 -23.07
C ASN A 160 7.00 31.47 -24.01
N GLN A 161 7.47 30.23 -24.13
CA GLN A 161 8.53 29.85 -25.06
C GLN A 161 7.95 29.01 -26.21
N PRO A 162 8.32 29.27 -27.46
CA PRO A 162 7.85 28.49 -28.59
C PRO A 162 8.43 27.07 -28.55
N LEU A 163 7.55 26.07 -28.53
CA LEU A 163 7.84 24.66 -28.63
C LEU A 163 7.63 24.18 -30.08
N ASP A 164 8.59 23.45 -30.62
CA ASP A 164 8.50 22.83 -31.94
C ASP A 164 7.82 21.46 -31.80
N VAL A 165 6.56 21.39 -32.21
CA VAL A 165 5.72 20.19 -32.10
C VAL A 165 5.53 19.59 -33.49
N VAL A 166 5.79 18.31 -33.65
CA VAL A 166 5.48 17.57 -34.87
C VAL A 166 4.35 16.63 -34.56
N ILE A 167 3.26 16.77 -35.33
CA ILE A 167 2.08 15.95 -35.23
C ILE A 167 1.94 15.06 -36.47
N GLN A 168 1.24 13.95 -36.32
CA GLN A 168 0.80 13.09 -37.40
C GLN A 168 -0.74 13.08 -37.44
N ARG A 169 -1.30 13.45 -38.59
CA ARG A 169 -2.74 13.44 -38.88
C ARG A 169 -2.96 12.68 -40.19
N ASP A 170 -3.82 11.67 -40.18
CA ASP A 170 -4.12 10.84 -41.36
C ASP A 170 -2.87 10.27 -42.06
N GLY A 171 -1.86 9.89 -41.27
CA GLY A 171 -0.58 9.35 -41.77
C GLY A 171 0.39 10.40 -42.31
N ARG A 172 0.00 11.68 -42.39
CA ARG A 172 0.87 12.80 -42.80
C ARG A 172 1.42 13.55 -41.60
N THR A 173 2.64 14.05 -41.74
CA THR A 173 3.34 14.76 -40.68
C THR A 173 3.25 16.27 -40.88
N PHE A 174 2.95 17.01 -39.81
CA PHE A 174 2.88 18.47 -39.82
C PHE A 174 3.76 19.06 -38.72
N GLU A 175 4.55 20.07 -39.06
CA GLU A 175 5.31 20.84 -38.08
C GLU A 175 4.49 22.02 -37.60
N LYS A 176 4.40 22.15 -36.28
CA LYS A 176 3.63 23.17 -35.57
C LYS A 176 4.54 23.86 -34.57
N LYS A 177 4.26 25.14 -34.32
CA LYS A 177 4.91 25.91 -33.25
C LYS A 177 3.84 26.32 -32.27
N VAL A 178 3.96 25.84 -31.03
CA VAL A 178 2.99 26.12 -29.95
C VAL A 178 3.69 26.96 -28.91
N VAL A 179 3.05 28.02 -28.42
CA VAL A 179 3.58 28.85 -27.33
C VAL A 179 2.67 28.64 -26.12
N PRO A 180 3.07 27.84 -25.11
CA PRO A 180 2.27 27.63 -23.92
C PRO A 180 2.02 28.94 -23.19
N GLU A 181 0.77 29.17 -22.79
CA GLU A 181 0.42 30.29 -21.91
C GLU A 181 0.82 29.92 -20.47
N ARG A 182 1.21 30.93 -19.68
CA ARG A 182 1.57 30.69 -18.28
C ARG A 182 0.29 30.32 -17.50
N SER A 183 0.24 29.09 -17.01
CA SER A 183 -0.79 28.65 -16.05
C SER A 183 -0.68 29.37 -14.71
#